data_AF-A0A521VMV4-F1
#
_entry.id   AF-A0A521VMV4-F1
#
_cell.length_a   1.000
_cell.length_b   1.000
_cell.length_c   1.000
_cell.angle_alpha   90.00
_cell.angle_beta   90.00
_cell.angle_gamma   90.00
#
_symmetry.space_group_name_H-M   'P 1'
#
loop_
_entity.id
_entity.type
_entity.pdbx_description
1 polymer ?
#
loop_
_entity_poly.entity_id
_entity_poly.type
_entity_poly.pdbx_seq_one_letter_code
_entity_poly.pdbx_strand_id
1 'polypeptide(L)' 'MKKIEIADKRIIKLVNVLQQIEEVDRMIELHKADESKSMLNQYQYRRERFLAKLGELLGEFKVKPSELVGVAA' A
#
# COMPACT_ATOMS: atom_id res chain seq x y z
N MET A 1 -10.48 15.00 20.44
CA MET A 1 -9.61 13.88 20.04
C MET A 1 -8.18 14.26 20.37
N LYS A 2 -7.47 13.49 21.20
CA LYS A 2 -6.03 13.74 21.44
C LYS A 2 -5.32 13.58 20.10
N LYS A 3 -4.64 14.63 19.62
CA LYS A 3 -3.65 14.50 18.55
C LYS A 3 -2.60 13.52 19.06
N ILE A 4 -2.63 12.30 18.56
CA ILE A 4 -1.49 11.41 18.71
C ILE A 4 -0.42 12.03 17.81
N GLU A 5 0.55 12.73 18.39
CA GLU A 5 1.77 13.08 17.65
C GLU A 5 2.51 11.78 17.36
N ILE A 6 2.20 11.18 16.22
CA ILE A 6 2.91 10.01 15.75
C ILE A 6 4.22 10.50 15.14
N ALA A 7 5.23 10.70 15.99
CA ALA A 7 6.61 10.95 15.57
C ALA A 7 7.37 9.65 15.25
N ASP A 8 6.69 8.51 15.30
CA ASP A 8 7.29 7.22 14.95
C ASP A 8 7.51 7.16 13.43
N LYS A 9 8.78 7.24 13.03
CA LYS A 9 9.21 7.15 11.63
C LYS A 9 8.68 5.91 10.93
N ARG A 10 8.41 4.82 11.65
CA ARG A 10 7.84 3.59 11.09
C ARG A 10 6.40 3.78 10.64
N ILE A 11 5.60 4.53 11.42
CA ILE A 11 4.21 4.83 11.06
C ILE A 11 4.17 5.81 9.88
N ILE A 12 5.06 6.81 9.86
CA ILE A 12 5.17 7.72 8.70
C ILE A 12 5.49 6.92 7.41
N LYS A 13 6.44 5.98 7.48
CA LYS A 13 6.76 5.11 6.34
C LYS A 13 5.57 4.24 5.92
N LEU A 14 4.84 3.69 6.89
CA LEU A 14 3.65 2.88 6.64
C LEU A 14 2.59 3.69 5.88
N VAL A 15 2.27 4.89 6.34
CA VAL A 15 1.31 5.81 5.70
C VAL A 15 1.77 6.13 4.27
N ASN A 16 3.05 6.45 4.08
CA ASN A 16 3.59 6.77 2.75
C ASN A 16 3.46 5.59 1.77
N VAL A 17 3.70 4.36 2.22
CA VAL A 17 3.54 3.17 1.37
C VAL A 17 2.07 2.94 1.01
N LEU A 18 1.15 3.13 1.95
CA LEU A 18 -0.29 3.04 1.68
C LEU A 18 -0.76 4.06 0.63
N GLN A 19 -0.30 5.32 0.74
CA GLN A 19 -0.59 6.35 -0.27
C GLN A 19 -0.04 5.98 -1.66
N GLN A 20 1.17 5.42 -1.72
CA GLN A 20 1.76 4.97 -2.98
C GLN A 20 1.00 3.79 -3.61
N ILE A 21 0.44 2.88 -2.80
CA ILE A 21 -0.43 1.81 -3.30
C ILE A 21 -1.69 2.42 -3.91
N GLU A 22 -2.34 3.35 -3.21
CA GLU A 22 -3.56 4.02 -3.69
C GLU A 22 -3.33 4.77 -5.01
N GLU A 23 -2.19 5.46 -5.16
CA GLU A 23 -1.77 6.10 -6.40
C GLU A 23 -1.59 5.09 -7.54
N VAL A 24 -0.91 3.97 -7.28
CA VAL A 24 -0.69 2.93 -8.29
C VAL A 24 -2.01 2.26 -8.68
N ASP A 25 -2.91 2.01 -7.72
CA ASP A 25 -4.23 1.45 -7.98
C ASP A 25 -5.04 2.36 -8.92
N ARG A 26 -4.99 3.69 -8.74
CA ARG A 26 -5.56 4.65 -9.69
C ARG A 26 -4.95 4.52 -11.09
N MET A 27 -3.63 4.36 -11.18
CA MET A 27 -2.95 4.23 -12.48
C MET A 27 -3.30 2.92 -13.18
N ILE A 28 -3.44 1.83 -12.43
CA ILE A 28 -3.93 0.53 -12.95
C ILE A 28 -5.32 0.71 -13.54
N GLU A 29 -6.23 1.35 -12.80
CA GLU A 29 -7.60 1.58 -13.26
C GLU A 29 -7.65 2.43 -14.53
N LEU A 30 -6.82 3.46 -14.63
CA LEU A 30 -6.73 4.32 -15.82
C LEU A 30 -6.28 3.54 -17.07
N HIS A 31 -5.35 2.59 -16.93
CA HIS A 31 -4.76 1.88 -18.07
C HIS A 31 -5.38 0.49 -18.31
N LYS A 32 -6.40 0.08 -17.54
CA LYS A 32 -6.99 -1.26 -17.66
C LYS A 32 -7.65 -1.49 -19.02
N ALA A 33 -8.23 -0.43 -19.58
CA ALA A 33 -8.97 -0.46 -20.86
C ALA A 33 -8.07 -0.24 -22.08
N ASP A 34 -6.80 0.12 -21.89
CA ASP A 34 -5.88 0.37 -22.99
C ASP A 34 -5.65 -0.90 -23.83
N GLU A 35 -5.52 -0.71 -25.15
CA GLU A 35 -5.19 -1.79 -26.09
C GLU A 35 -3.80 -2.37 -25.78
N SER A 36 -2.85 -1.52 -25.39
CA SER A 36 -1.51 -1.92 -24.97
C SER A 36 -1.44 -2.17 -23.47
N LYS A 37 -1.10 -3.41 -23.08
CA LYS A 37 -0.94 -3.80 -21.66
C LYS A 37 0.42 -3.47 -21.05
N SER A 38 1.33 -2.84 -21.80
CA SER A 38 2.69 -2.55 -21.31
C SER A 38 2.68 -1.67 -20.06
N MET A 39 1.91 -0.60 -20.05
CA MET A 39 1.80 0.30 -18.88
C MET A 39 1.09 -0.37 -17.71
N LEU A 40 0.00 -1.11 -17.99
CA LEU A 40 -0.73 -1.88 -16.98
C LEU A 40 0.20 -2.85 -16.25
N ASN A 41 1.00 -3.63 -16.98
CA ASN A 41 1.94 -4.58 -16.41
C ASN A 41 3.00 -3.89 -15.52
N GLN A 42 3.48 -2.71 -15.93
CA GLN A 42 4.43 -1.94 -15.12
C GLN A 42 3.81 -1.46 -13.79
N TYR A 43 2.57 -0.98 -13.83
CA TYR A 43 1.88 -0.55 -12.60
C TYR A 43 1.55 -1.73 -11.69
N GLN A 44 1.11 -2.87 -12.23
CA GLN A 44 0.91 -4.10 -11.46
C GLN A 44 2.20 -4.57 -10.78
N TYR A 45 3.33 -4.59 -11.51
CA TYR A 45 4.62 -4.92 -10.92
C TYR A 45 5.02 -3.94 -9.80
N ARG A 46 4.78 -2.64 -10.00
CA ARG A 46 5.05 -1.63 -8.97
C ARG A 46 4.18 -1.83 -7.72
N ARG A 47 2.91 -2.19 -7.90
CA ARG A 47 1.97 -2.51 -6.82
C ARG A 47 2.46 -3.67 -5.98
N GLU A 48 2.87 -4.77 -6.60
CA GLU A 48 3.44 -5.93 -5.90
C GLU A 48 4.64 -5.55 -5.03
N ARG A 49 5.54 -4.70 -5.53
CA ARG A 49 6.68 -4.21 -4.72
C ARG A 49 6.24 -3.40 -3.51
N PHE A 50 5.20 -2.58 -3.64
CA PHE A 50 4.68 -1.83 -2.50
C PHE A 50 3.94 -2.72 -1.49
N LEU A 51 3.22 -3.74 -1.95
CA LEU A 51 2.59 -4.73 -1.06
C LEU A 51 3.62 -5.54 -0.27
N ALA A 52 4.71 -5.97 -0.93
CA ALA A 52 5.83 -6.60 -0.24
C ALA A 52 6.42 -5.66 0.83
N LYS A 53 6.64 -4.38 0.47
CA LYS A 53 7.16 -3.39 1.42
C LYS A 53 6.23 -3.13 2.59
N LEU A 54 4.92 -3.11 2.35
CA LEU A 54 3.90 -2.98 3.39
C LEU A 54 3.98 -4.16 4.37
N GLY A 55 4.13 -5.39 3.87
CA GLY A 55 4.32 -6.58 4.69
C GLY A 55 5.55 -6.50 5.60
N GLU A 56 6.69 -6.03 5.07
CA GLU A 56 7.89 -5.79 5.88
C GLU A 56 7.66 -4.78 7.00
N LEU A 57 7.03 -3.63 6.68
CA LEU A 57 6.75 -2.57 7.65
C LEU A 57 5.79 -3.03 8.74
N LEU A 58 4.75 -3.79 8.40
CA LEU A 58 3.84 -4.39 9.39
C LEU A 58 4.57 -5.36 10.32
N GLY A 59 5.54 -6.11 9.80
CA GLY A 59 6.44 -6.96 10.59
C GLY A 59 7.22 -6.19 11.66
N GLU A 60 7.61 -4.94 11.41
CA GLU A 60 8.26 -4.08 12.42
C GLU A 60 7.35 -3.75 13.62
N PHE A 61 6.03 -3.85 13.43
CA PHE A 61 5.02 -3.72 14.48
C PHE A 61 4.57 -5.07 15.05
N LYS A 62 5.18 -6.18 14.59
CA LYS A 62 4.75 -7.56 14.90
C LYS A 62 3.30 -7.83 14.48
N VAL A 63 2.82 -7.14 13.45
CA VAL A 63 1.49 -7.33 12.87
C VAL A 63 1.64 -8.14 11.58
N LYS A 64 0.86 -9.20 11.44
CA LYS A 64 0.72 -9.94 10.18
C LYS A 64 -0.39 -9.30 9.34
N PRO A 65 -0.28 -9.27 8.01
CA PRO A 65 -1.34 -8.75 7.14
C PRO A 65 -2.72 -9.37 7.40
N SER A 66 -2.78 -10.67 7.73
CA SER A 66 -4.03 -11.38 8.06
C SER A 66 -4.77 -10.80 9.27
N GLU A 67 -4.07 -10.13 10.19
CA GLU A 67 -4.65 -9.55 11.39
C GLU A 67 -5.37 -8.21 11.10
N LEU A 68 -5.10 -7.60 9.94
CA LEU A 68 -5.76 -6.36 9.51
C LEU A 68 -7.15 -6.60 8.91
N VAL A 69 -7.45 -7.84 8.51
CA VAL A 69 -8.72 -8.22 7.84
C VAL A 69 -9.90 -8.25 8.84
N GLY A 70 -9.64 -8.08 10.15
CA GLY A 70 -10.61 -8.29 11.22
C GLY A 70 -11.50 -7.11 11.66
N VAL A 71 -11.56 -5.98 10.94
CA VAL A 71 -12.33 -4.79 11.40
C VAL A 71 -13.37 -4.28 10.39
N ALA A 72 -13.82 -5.12 9.45
CA ALA A 72 -15.00 -4.81 8.64
C ALA A 72 -16.19 -5.67 9.12
N ALA A 73 -16.82 -5.24 10.21
CA ALA A 73 -18.15 -5.69 10.65
C ALA A 73 -19.06 -4.46 10.75
#